data_AF-A0A914XH39-F1
#
_entry.id   AF-A0A914XH39-F1
#
_cell.length_a   1.000
_cell.length_b   1.000
_cell.length_c   1.000
_cell.angle_alpha   90.00
_cell.angle_beta   90.00
_cell.angle_gamma   90.00
#
_symmetry.space_group_name_H-M   'P 1'
#
loop_
_entity.id
_entity.type
_entity.pdbx_description
1 polymer ?
#
loop_
_entity_poly.entity_id
_entity_poly.type
_entity_poly.pdbx_seq_one_letter_code
_entity_poly.pdbx_strand_id
1 'polypeptide(L)'
;MHFLPQFATTNLLAIQIYLRLCDHPYDPNAEDGNEANKLSKNELKKQKRMAKKAATKEEADKGKQDKQQSKKADPELDGVQPEPLDPDQLLKTDKPLEEAAKFVEPLIQLNSDQIGAYILGFEVYYRKAKILPMLQCLKRGAELDPTNPKLHVCRVKFLMFNAKNTFDGPVGEILEETIPVVFPSTTDARELNEQFKRDHGHSFPHRLAIGEVGVLFDPTTSETVLSWLSKSIDDEKVKGRTWKNCLRFVRYAKAGRLGPLNSEQIDQLARRCQKPFKDTTAFGAYLKDGNTAQN
;
A
#
# COMPACT_ATOMS: atom_id res chain seq x y z
N MET A 1 -16.50 13.32 17.49
CA MET A 1 -17.01 13.07 16.11
C MET A 1 -16.59 11.66 15.72
N HIS A 2 -17.53 10.72 15.63
CA HIS A 2 -17.22 9.39 15.10
C HIS A 2 -17.00 9.54 13.59
N PHE A 3 -15.78 9.26 13.12
CA PHE A 3 -15.50 9.15 11.70
C PHE A 3 -16.35 8.04 11.09
N LEU A 4 -16.95 8.32 9.94
CA LEU A 4 -17.58 7.27 9.14
C LEU A 4 -16.47 6.28 8.76
N PRO A 5 -16.55 4.99 9.12
CA PRO A 5 -15.52 3.98 8.80
C PRO A 5 -15.17 3.94 7.30
N GLN A 6 -16.11 4.34 6.45
CA GLN A 6 -15.94 4.45 5.01
C GLN A 6 -14.93 5.54 4.61
N PHE A 7 -14.86 6.67 5.33
CA PHE A 7 -13.92 7.76 5.02
C PHE A 7 -12.48 7.29 5.17
N ALA A 8 -12.13 6.71 6.31
CA ALA A 8 -10.78 6.18 6.55
C ALA A 8 -10.43 5.10 5.51
N THR A 9 -11.35 4.16 5.25
CA THR A 9 -11.12 3.08 4.28
C THR A 9 -10.82 3.61 2.87
N THR A 10 -11.60 4.57 2.38
CA THR A 10 -11.40 5.18 1.05
C THR A 10 -10.07 5.91 0.96
N ASN A 11 -9.71 6.71 1.97
CA ASN A 11 -8.43 7.42 2.01
C ASN A 11 -7.24 6.44 2.02
N LEU A 12 -7.30 5.39 2.83
CA LEU A 12 -6.25 4.38 2.89
C LEU A 12 -6.05 3.65 1.54
N LEU A 13 -7.14 3.39 0.82
CA LEU A 13 -7.08 2.79 -0.51
C LEU A 13 -6.43 3.75 -1.51
N ALA A 14 -6.84 5.02 -1.52
CA ALA A 14 -6.26 6.04 -2.40
C ALA A 14 -4.75 6.18 -2.17
N ILE A 15 -4.31 6.27 -0.90
CA ILE A 15 -2.89 6.36 -0.56
C ILE A 15 -2.11 5.14 -1.07
N GLN A 16 -2.64 3.93 -0.93
CA GLN A 16 -2.00 2.71 -1.44
C GLN A 16 -1.85 2.72 -2.97
N ILE A 17 -2.84 3.25 -3.68
CA ILE A 17 -2.80 3.36 -5.14
C ILE A 17 -1.68 4.33 -5.55
N TYR A 18 -1.62 5.52 -4.96
CA TYR A 18 -0.58 6.50 -5.28
C TYR A 18 0.83 6.05 -4.89
N LEU A 19 0.99 5.38 -3.74
CA LEU A 19 2.28 4.77 -3.38
C LEU A 19 2.71 3.72 -4.41
N ARG A 20 1.78 2.88 -4.89
CA ARG A 20 2.08 1.92 -5.96
C ARG A 20 2.43 2.60 -7.27
N LEU A 21 1.75 3.67 -7.63
CA LEU A 21 2.04 4.44 -8.85
C LEU A 21 3.43 5.09 -8.79
N CYS A 22 3.88 5.49 -7.60
CA CYS A 22 5.23 6.01 -7.38
C CYS A 22 6.29 4.91 -7.56
N ASP A 23 6.06 3.71 -7.01
CA ASP A 23 7.02 2.59 -7.09
C ASP A 23 7.00 1.93 -8.49
N HIS A 24 5.85 1.97 -9.17
CA HIS A 24 5.61 1.42 -10.50
C HIS A 24 4.81 2.43 -11.34
N PRO A 25 5.49 3.37 -12.03
CA PRO A 25 4.85 4.34 -12.90
C PRO A 25 3.97 3.63 -13.93
N TYR A 26 2.79 4.19 -14.19
CA TYR A 26 1.86 3.62 -15.16
C TYR A 26 2.45 3.74 -16.57
N ASP A 27 2.77 2.59 -17.18
CA ASP A 27 3.14 2.51 -18.59
C ASP A 27 1.95 1.93 -19.40
N PRO A 28 1.30 2.74 -20.27
CA PRO A 28 0.20 2.27 -21.11
C PRO A 28 0.59 1.19 -22.12
N ASN A 29 1.90 1.02 -22.40
CA ASN A 29 2.45 0.06 -23.35
C ASN A 29 3.04 -1.19 -22.68
N ALA A 30 3.06 -1.27 -21.34
CA ALA A 30 3.56 -2.45 -20.65
C ALA A 30 2.67 -3.68 -20.93
N GLU A 31 3.29 -4.77 -21.39
CA GLU A 31 2.63 -6.06 -21.55
C GLU A 31 2.24 -6.61 -20.18
N ASP A 32 0.99 -6.38 -19.81
CA ASP A 32 0.41 -6.89 -18.57
C ASP A 32 0.30 -8.43 -18.69
N GLY A 33 1.21 -9.16 -18.03
CA GLY A 33 1.28 -10.63 -18.04
C GLY A 33 0.14 -11.34 -17.30
N ASN A 34 -1.00 -10.67 -17.09
CA ASN A 34 -2.12 -11.16 -16.32
C ASN A 34 -3.38 -11.16 -17.21
N GLU A 35 -3.78 -12.33 -17.70
CA GLU A 35 -4.87 -12.46 -18.68
C GLU A 35 -6.22 -11.93 -18.17
N ALA A 36 -6.46 -12.00 -16.86
CA ALA A 36 -7.62 -11.39 -16.21
C ALA A 36 -7.68 -9.85 -16.38
N ASN A 37 -6.52 -9.18 -16.43
CA ASN A 37 -6.42 -7.75 -16.69
C ASN A 37 -6.63 -7.42 -18.19
N LYS A 38 -6.26 -8.32 -19.11
CA LYS A 38 -6.51 -8.14 -20.55
C LYS A 38 -8.01 -8.16 -20.86
N LEU A 39 -8.75 -9.08 -20.25
CA LEU A 39 -10.21 -9.16 -20.36
C LEU A 39 -10.88 -7.88 -19.82
N SER A 40 -10.49 -7.44 -18.63
CA SER A 40 -11.00 -6.19 -18.02
C SER A 40 -10.66 -4.95 -18.85
N LYS A 41 -9.45 -4.83 -19.41
CA LYS A 41 -9.07 -3.72 -20.31
C LYS A 41 -9.90 -3.69 -21.59
N ASN A 42 -10.22 -4.84 -22.17
CA ASN A 42 -11.07 -4.93 -23.36
C ASN A 42 -12.53 -4.57 -23.05
N GLU A 43 -13.06 -5.00 -21.91
CA GLU A 43 -14.38 -4.62 -21.44
C GLU A 43 -14.46 -3.12 -21.12
N LEU A 44 -13.46 -2.55 -20.45
CA LEU A 44 -13.39 -1.13 -20.14
C LEU A 44 -13.28 -0.25 -21.40
N LYS A 45 -12.50 -0.68 -22.39
CA LYS A 45 -12.46 -0.02 -23.72
C LYS A 45 -13.80 -0.11 -24.43
N LYS A 46 -14.51 -1.24 -24.32
CA LYS A 46 -15.85 -1.42 -24.91
C LYS A 46 -16.88 -0.51 -24.21
N GLN A 47 -16.85 -0.42 -22.88
CA GLN A 47 -17.70 0.48 -22.09
C GLN A 47 -17.44 1.95 -22.41
N LYS A 48 -16.16 2.39 -22.48
CA LYS A 48 -15.81 3.77 -22.88
C LYS A 48 -16.31 4.10 -24.30
N ARG A 49 -16.24 3.16 -25.24
CA ARG A 49 -16.80 3.33 -26.60
C ARG A 49 -18.32 3.42 -26.60
N MET A 50 -19.00 2.65 -25.75
CA MET A 50 -20.47 2.69 -25.61
C MET A 50 -20.92 4.00 -24.94
N ALA A 51 -20.24 4.46 -23.89
CA ALA A 51 -20.52 5.73 -23.22
C ALA A 51 -20.31 6.94 -24.15
N LYS A 52 -19.20 6.98 -24.92
CA LYS A 52 -18.98 8.03 -25.92
C LYS A 52 -20.04 8.03 -27.04
N LYS A 53 -20.51 6.84 -27.45
CA LYS A 53 -21.61 6.70 -28.42
C LYS A 53 -22.97 7.07 -27.86
N ALA A 54 -23.19 6.93 -26.55
CA ALA A 54 -24.42 7.34 -25.89
C ALA A 54 -24.47 8.87 -25.71
N ALA A 55 -23.39 9.48 -25.24
CA ALA A 55 -23.28 10.94 -25.07
C ALA A 55 -23.44 11.70 -26.41
N THR A 56 -22.84 11.20 -27.50
CA THR A 56 -23.01 11.81 -28.84
C THR A 56 -24.42 11.65 -29.41
N LYS A 57 -25.19 10.64 -28.97
CA LYS A 57 -26.60 10.49 -29.36
C LYS A 57 -27.52 11.41 -28.54
N GLU A 58 -27.25 11.57 -27.25
CA GLU A 58 -28.01 12.51 -26.40
C GLU A 58 -27.78 13.98 -26.76
N GLU A 59 -26.57 14.36 -27.19
CA GLU A 59 -26.29 15.71 -27.71
C GLU A 59 -26.96 15.97 -29.08
N ALA A 60 -27.12 14.93 -29.91
CA ALA A 60 -27.80 15.04 -31.20
C ALA A 60 -29.33 15.18 -31.07
N ASP A 61 -29.95 14.62 -30.02
CA ASP A 61 -31.39 14.75 -29.76
C ASP A 61 -31.75 16.07 -29.03
N LYS A 62 -30.86 16.62 -28.20
CA LYS A 62 -31.08 17.94 -27.57
C LYS A 62 -30.91 19.13 -28.51
N GLY A 63 -30.29 18.93 -29.69
CA GLY A 63 -30.09 19.98 -30.70
C GLY A 63 -31.34 20.37 -31.50
N LYS A 64 -32.52 19.78 -31.25
CA LYS A 64 -33.74 20.03 -32.03
C LYS A 64 -34.96 20.52 -31.26
N GLN A 65 -34.86 20.85 -29.97
CA GLN A 65 -36.07 21.24 -29.22
C GLN A 65 -36.02 22.45 -28.27
N ASP A 66 -34.99 23.30 -28.25
CA ASP A 66 -35.05 24.54 -27.45
C ASP A 66 -34.76 25.82 -28.27
N LYS A 67 -35.76 26.22 -29.04
CA LYS A 67 -36.05 27.63 -29.34
C LYS A 67 -37.48 27.92 -28.88
N GLN A 68 -37.69 28.16 -27.58
CA GLN A 68 -38.66 29.14 -27.04
C GLN A 68 -38.77 29.05 -25.50
N GLN A 69 -38.83 30.23 -24.86
CA GLN A 69 -39.19 30.55 -23.45
C GLN A 69 -38.06 30.38 -22.40
N SER A 70 -37.31 31.42 -22.00
CA SER A 70 -37.62 32.61 -21.20
C SER A 70 -37.74 32.41 -19.67
N LYS A 71 -36.75 32.99 -18.96
CA LYS A 71 -36.83 33.80 -17.71
C LYS A 71 -37.21 33.13 -16.36
N LYS A 72 -36.21 33.00 -15.45
CA LYS A 72 -36.06 33.62 -14.09
C LYS A 72 -35.40 32.70 -13.03
N ALA A 73 -34.67 33.36 -12.10
CA ALA A 73 -34.09 32.92 -10.81
C ALA A 73 -32.76 32.14 -10.89
N ASP A 74 -31.68 32.39 -10.13
CA ASP A 74 -31.26 33.34 -9.07
C ASP A 74 -29.71 33.15 -8.97
N PRO A 75 -28.87 34.16 -8.72
CA PRO A 75 -27.42 34.04 -8.87
C PRO A 75 -26.73 33.74 -7.52
N GLU A 76 -26.99 32.57 -6.92
CA GLU A 76 -26.23 32.17 -5.72
C GLU A 76 -26.24 30.65 -5.55
N LEU A 77 -25.40 29.97 -6.32
CA LEU A 77 -24.87 28.63 -6.06
C LEU A 77 -23.89 28.36 -7.20
N ASP A 78 -22.69 28.94 -7.10
CA ASP A 78 -21.55 28.52 -7.90
C ASP A 78 -21.08 27.16 -7.36
N GLY A 79 -21.96 26.17 -7.53
CA GLY A 79 -21.65 24.77 -7.35
C GLY A 79 -20.76 24.40 -8.52
N VAL A 80 -19.45 24.56 -8.32
CA VAL A 80 -18.44 23.86 -9.13
C VAL A 80 -18.87 22.40 -9.09
N GLN A 81 -19.55 21.95 -10.15
CA GLN A 81 -19.84 20.54 -10.33
C GLN A 81 -18.47 19.87 -10.32
N PRO A 82 -18.20 18.95 -9.38
CA PRO A 82 -16.92 18.28 -9.37
C PRO A 82 -16.72 17.68 -10.75
N GLU A 83 -15.65 18.10 -11.44
CA GLU A 83 -15.32 17.56 -12.75
C GLU A 83 -15.34 16.03 -12.63
N PRO A 84 -16.02 15.33 -13.55
CA PRO A 84 -16.09 13.88 -13.49
C PRO A 84 -14.66 13.33 -13.48
N LEU A 85 -14.30 12.65 -12.39
CA LEU A 85 -12.97 12.07 -12.19
C LEU A 85 -12.65 11.11 -13.34
N ASP A 86 -11.66 11.46 -14.17
CA ASP A 86 -11.15 10.56 -15.22
C ASP A 86 -10.09 9.63 -14.63
N PRO A 87 -10.34 8.30 -14.56
CA PRO A 87 -9.36 7.33 -14.07
C PRO A 87 -8.04 7.38 -14.84
N ASP A 88 -8.07 7.70 -16.14
CA ASP A 88 -6.86 7.77 -16.97
C ASP A 88 -6.03 9.03 -16.65
N GLN A 89 -6.65 10.11 -16.16
CA GLN A 89 -5.94 11.30 -15.69
C GLN A 89 -5.33 11.08 -14.30
N LEU A 90 -6.04 10.39 -13.41
CA LEU A 90 -5.53 10.06 -12.07
C LEU A 90 -4.29 9.16 -12.12
N LEU A 91 -4.22 8.25 -13.09
CA LEU A 91 -3.06 7.38 -13.33
C LEU A 91 -1.87 8.11 -13.97
N LYS A 92 -2.09 9.28 -14.57
CA LYS A 92 -1.07 10.11 -15.23
C LYS A 92 -0.55 11.24 -14.34
N THR A 93 -0.86 11.23 -13.04
CA THR A 93 -0.35 12.28 -12.16
C THR A 93 1.18 12.29 -12.13
N ASP A 94 1.77 13.45 -12.40
CA ASP A 94 3.22 13.64 -12.34
C ASP A 94 3.74 13.70 -10.89
N LYS A 95 2.83 13.86 -9.91
CA LYS A 95 3.16 14.06 -8.49
C LYS A 95 2.37 13.13 -7.56
N PRO A 96 2.50 11.80 -7.70
CA PRO A 96 1.72 10.83 -6.92
C PRO A 96 1.90 10.98 -5.40
N LEU A 97 3.09 11.36 -4.93
CA LEU A 97 3.35 11.59 -3.50
C LEU A 97 2.71 12.86 -2.95
N GLU A 98 2.49 13.88 -3.78
CA GLU A 98 1.73 15.08 -3.38
C GLU A 98 0.25 14.73 -3.27
N GLU A 99 -0.28 13.98 -4.24
CA GLU A 99 -1.68 13.51 -4.17
C GLU A 99 -1.90 12.59 -2.96
N ALA A 100 -1.01 11.65 -2.68
CA ALA A 100 -1.10 10.79 -1.50
C ALA A 100 -1.12 11.60 -0.19
N ALA A 101 -0.31 12.66 -0.09
CA ALA A 101 -0.24 13.48 1.12
C ALA A 101 -1.58 14.17 1.44
N LYS A 102 -2.35 14.59 0.43
CA LYS A 102 -3.69 15.18 0.61
C LYS A 102 -4.68 14.23 1.29
N PHE A 103 -4.52 12.92 1.12
CA PHE A 103 -5.34 11.91 1.80
C PHE A 103 -4.78 11.53 3.19
N VAL A 104 -3.48 11.70 3.40
CA VAL A 104 -2.83 11.45 4.70
C VAL A 104 -3.14 12.57 5.70
N GLU A 105 -3.09 13.82 5.26
CA GLU A 105 -3.24 15.00 6.12
C GLU A 105 -4.52 15.00 6.96
N PRO A 106 -5.73 14.78 6.39
CA PRO A 106 -6.96 14.70 7.18
C PRO A 106 -6.91 13.59 8.22
N LEU A 107 -6.34 12.42 7.88
CA LEU A 107 -6.26 11.28 8.81
C LEU A 107 -5.37 11.59 10.02
N ILE A 108 -4.29 12.35 9.82
CA ILE A 108 -3.38 12.76 10.90
C ILE A 108 -4.00 13.89 11.73
N GLN A 109 -4.52 14.94 11.08
CA GLN A 109 -5.15 16.09 11.75
C GLN A 109 -6.32 15.67 12.63
N LEU A 110 -7.06 14.66 12.20
CA LEU A 110 -8.26 14.19 12.87
C LEU A 110 -7.98 13.02 13.84
N ASN A 111 -6.72 12.66 14.06
CA ASN A 111 -6.28 11.57 14.93
C ASN A 111 -7.03 10.24 14.67
N SER A 112 -6.95 9.76 13.42
CA SER A 112 -7.55 8.49 12.99
C SER A 112 -7.21 7.34 13.94
N ASP A 113 -8.21 6.54 14.33
CA ASP A 113 -8.04 5.32 15.13
C ASP A 113 -7.49 4.13 14.32
N GLN A 114 -7.37 4.29 13.00
CA GLN A 114 -6.84 3.28 12.10
C GLN A 114 -5.32 3.36 12.05
N ILE A 115 -4.64 2.35 12.59
CA ILE A 115 -3.16 2.26 12.52
C ILE A 115 -2.64 2.31 11.07
N GLY A 116 -3.44 1.84 10.11
CA GLY A 116 -3.12 1.91 8.69
C GLY A 116 -2.86 3.33 8.19
N ALA A 117 -3.51 4.34 8.79
CA ALA A 117 -3.30 5.75 8.44
C ALA A 117 -1.87 6.18 8.72
N TYR A 118 -1.36 5.81 9.90
CA TYR A 118 -0.01 6.18 10.31
C TYR A 118 1.07 5.36 9.60
N ILE A 119 0.83 4.08 9.33
CA ILE A 119 1.76 3.25 8.54
C ILE A 119 1.87 3.79 7.11
N LEU A 120 0.75 4.11 6.46
CA LEU A 120 0.78 4.64 5.10
C LEU A 120 1.28 6.09 5.06
N GLY A 121 0.90 6.91 6.04
CA GLY A 121 1.41 8.27 6.20
C GLY A 121 2.93 8.28 6.34
N PHE A 122 3.48 7.37 7.16
CA PHE A 122 4.92 7.16 7.25
C PHE A 122 5.53 6.84 5.87
N GLU A 123 4.99 5.88 5.12
CA GLU A 123 5.53 5.49 3.81
C GLU A 123 5.50 6.64 2.78
N VAL A 124 4.50 7.53 2.85
CA VAL A 124 4.42 8.76 2.05
C VAL A 124 5.51 9.74 2.46
N TYR A 125 5.60 10.08 3.74
CA TYR A 125 6.57 11.08 4.22
C TYR A 125 8.02 10.59 4.18
N TYR A 126 8.23 9.28 4.28
CA TYR A 126 9.52 8.63 4.06
C TYR A 126 10.02 8.88 2.64
N ARG A 127 9.18 8.63 1.62
CA ARG A 127 9.53 8.91 0.21
C ARG A 127 9.70 10.40 -0.07
N LYS A 128 8.99 11.27 0.65
CA LYS A 128 9.14 12.74 0.58
C LYS A 128 10.30 13.30 1.43
N ALA A 129 11.04 12.46 2.14
CA ALA A 129 12.11 12.85 3.06
C ALA A 129 11.68 13.90 4.12
N LYS A 130 10.44 13.81 4.64
CA LYS A 130 9.90 14.71 5.68
C LYS A 130 9.96 14.06 7.06
N ILE A 131 11.03 14.32 7.82
CA ILE A 131 11.33 13.58 9.07
C ILE A 131 10.35 13.84 10.22
N LEU A 132 9.91 15.08 10.45
CA LEU A 132 8.98 15.37 11.54
C LEU A 132 7.61 14.68 11.34
N PRO A 133 6.98 14.74 10.14
CA PRO A 133 5.78 13.95 9.86
C PRO A 133 5.99 12.43 9.95
N MET A 134 7.17 11.91 9.56
CA MET A 134 7.50 10.50 9.80
C MET A 134 7.45 10.16 11.29
N LEU A 135 8.10 10.96 12.13
CA LEU A 135 8.16 10.74 13.58
C LEU A 135 6.77 10.87 14.24
N GLN A 136 5.96 11.83 13.80
CA GLN A 136 4.57 11.97 14.24
C GLN A 136 3.75 10.71 13.92
N CYS A 137 3.89 10.15 12.70
CA CYS A 137 3.22 8.91 12.34
C CYS A 137 3.67 7.74 13.24
N LEU A 138 4.95 7.63 13.53
CA LEU A 138 5.46 6.57 14.40
C LEU A 138 4.95 6.70 15.84
N LYS A 139 4.95 7.91 16.40
CA LYS A 139 4.43 8.19 17.74
C LYS A 139 2.95 7.78 17.85
N ARG A 140 2.11 8.28 16.94
CA ARG A 140 0.67 7.94 16.92
C ARG A 140 0.39 6.47 16.63
N GLY A 141 1.16 5.86 15.72
CA GLY A 141 1.05 4.44 15.45
C GLY A 141 1.37 3.59 16.68
N ALA A 142 2.38 3.98 17.45
CA ALA A 142 2.78 3.29 18.68
C ALA A 142 1.77 3.46 19.82
N GLU A 143 1.08 4.62 19.89
CA GLU A 143 -0.06 4.83 20.81
C GLU A 143 -1.22 3.86 20.53
N LEU A 144 -1.42 3.45 19.28
CA LEU A 144 -2.50 2.52 18.89
C LEU A 144 -2.11 1.04 19.03
N ASP A 145 -0.98 0.64 18.46
CA ASP A 145 -0.50 -0.75 18.51
C ASP A 145 1.04 -0.76 18.33
N PRO A 146 1.79 -0.74 19.45
CA PRO A 146 3.25 -0.68 19.41
C PRO A 146 3.89 -1.98 18.90
N THR A 147 3.13 -3.09 18.90
CA THR A 147 3.60 -4.41 18.46
C THR A 147 3.34 -4.66 16.97
N ASN A 148 2.71 -3.71 16.27
CA ASN A 148 2.29 -3.95 14.91
C ASN A 148 3.46 -4.30 13.97
N PRO A 149 3.42 -5.42 13.24
CA PRO A 149 4.51 -5.83 12.37
C PRO A 149 4.87 -4.81 11.28
N LYS A 150 3.88 -4.11 10.72
CA LYS A 150 4.15 -3.10 9.68
C LYS A 150 4.73 -1.82 10.27
N LEU A 151 4.24 -1.42 11.46
CA LEU A 151 4.81 -0.28 12.18
C LEU A 151 6.27 -0.54 12.54
N HIS A 152 6.62 -1.77 12.94
CA HIS A 152 8.01 -2.16 13.20
C HIS A 152 8.93 -1.91 11.99
N VAL A 153 8.49 -2.29 10.78
CA VAL A 153 9.25 -1.99 9.55
C VAL A 153 9.43 -0.49 9.37
N CYS A 154 8.38 0.32 9.61
CA CYS A 154 8.46 1.78 9.55
C CYS A 154 9.46 2.35 10.57
N ARG A 155 9.42 1.86 11.81
CA ARG A 155 10.34 2.25 12.89
C ARG A 155 11.80 1.99 12.51
N VAL A 156 12.09 0.81 11.97
CA VAL A 156 13.44 0.47 11.50
C VAL A 156 13.88 1.34 10.33
N LYS A 157 13.01 1.55 9.33
CA LYS A 157 13.30 2.47 8.21
C LYS A 157 13.62 3.88 8.69
N PHE A 158 12.88 4.38 9.69
CA PHE A 158 13.14 5.68 10.29
C PHE A 158 14.52 5.75 10.94
N LEU A 159 14.89 4.77 11.77
CA LEU A 159 16.21 4.75 12.41
C LEU A 159 17.33 4.69 11.37
N MET A 160 17.18 3.88 10.32
CA MET A 160 18.12 3.84 9.19
C MET A 160 18.21 5.17 8.44
N PHE A 161 17.09 5.87 8.26
CA PHE A 161 17.06 7.19 7.64
C PHE A 161 17.73 8.22 8.53
N ASN A 162 17.37 8.28 9.82
CA ASN A 162 17.93 9.19 10.79
C ASN A 162 19.46 9.01 10.92
N ALA A 163 19.95 7.77 10.97
CA ALA A 163 21.39 7.51 11.07
C ALA A 163 22.20 7.95 9.82
N LYS A 164 21.54 8.12 8.67
CA LYS A 164 22.19 8.54 7.40
C LYS A 164 22.11 10.05 7.16
N ASN A 165 21.34 10.79 7.95
CA ASN A 165 21.08 12.20 7.73
C ASN A 165 21.39 12.99 9.01
N THR A 166 21.93 14.19 8.84
CA THR A 166 22.17 15.13 9.94
C THR A 166 21.10 16.22 9.92
N PHE A 167 20.59 16.59 11.09
CA PHE A 167 19.57 17.61 11.25
C PHE A 167 20.04 18.64 12.28
N ASP A 168 20.14 19.89 11.85
CA ASP A 168 20.59 21.00 12.69
C ASP A 168 19.44 21.97 13.01
N GLY A 169 19.65 22.82 14.01
CA GLY A 169 18.70 23.85 14.41
C GLY A 169 17.40 23.26 14.99
N PRO A 170 16.24 23.93 14.80
CA PRO A 170 15.00 23.55 15.47
C PRO A 170 14.53 22.12 15.18
N VAL A 171 14.84 21.59 13.99
CA VAL A 171 14.47 20.22 13.63
C VAL A 171 15.32 19.23 14.44
N GLY A 172 16.61 19.48 14.59
CA GLY A 172 17.51 18.64 15.41
C GLY A 172 17.07 18.60 16.86
N GLU A 173 16.78 19.76 17.46
CA GLU A 173 16.30 19.88 18.84
C GLU A 173 15.02 19.06 19.09
N ILE A 174 14.04 19.15 18.19
CA ILE A 174 12.79 18.38 18.29
C ILE A 174 13.06 16.86 18.19
N LEU A 175 14.00 16.45 17.34
CA LEU A 175 14.36 15.04 17.18
C LEU A 175 15.06 14.49 18.43
N GLU A 176 15.98 15.25 19.01
CA GLU A 176 16.66 14.89 20.25
C GLU A 176 15.68 14.67 21.40
N GLU A 177 14.64 15.51 21.51
CA GLU A 177 13.59 15.35 22.51
C GLU A 177 12.64 14.17 22.21
N THR A 178 12.24 14.00 20.93
CA THR A 178 11.13 13.11 20.58
C THR A 178 11.56 11.68 20.27
N ILE A 179 12.77 11.46 19.74
CA ILE A 179 13.27 10.10 19.40
C ILE A 179 13.27 9.18 20.63
N PRO A 180 13.78 9.58 21.82
CA PRO A 180 13.75 8.73 23.01
C PRO A 180 12.34 8.32 23.43
N VAL A 181 11.33 9.17 23.19
CA VAL A 181 9.92 8.87 23.51
C VAL A 181 9.35 7.81 22.58
N VAL A 182 9.70 7.85 21.28
CA VAL A 182 9.22 6.88 20.27
C VAL A 182 10.05 5.59 20.28
N PHE A 183 11.29 5.66 20.74
CA PHE A 183 12.26 4.57 20.80
C PHE A 183 12.85 4.41 22.20
N PRO A 184 12.03 4.03 23.20
CA PRO A 184 12.48 3.99 24.60
C PRO A 184 13.47 2.87 24.90
N SER A 185 13.52 1.81 24.07
CA SER A 185 14.42 0.67 24.30
C SER A 185 15.78 0.84 23.64
N THR A 186 15.82 1.22 22.37
CA THR A 186 17.05 1.39 21.61
C THR A 186 16.80 2.24 20.37
N THR A 187 17.82 3.01 19.98
CA THR A 187 17.88 3.76 18.72
C THR A 187 18.73 3.04 17.68
N ASP A 188 19.32 1.89 18.01
CA ASP A 188 19.98 1.02 17.04
C ASP A 188 18.95 0.17 16.28
N ALA A 189 18.96 0.29 14.96
CA ALA A 189 17.99 -0.38 14.11
C ALA A 189 18.12 -1.92 14.17
N ARG A 190 19.35 -2.45 14.29
CA ARG A 190 19.59 -3.91 14.31
C ARG A 190 19.17 -4.49 15.65
N GLU A 191 19.52 -3.83 16.74
CA GLU A 191 19.11 -4.21 18.09
C GLU A 191 17.58 -4.21 18.22
N LEU A 192 16.91 -3.18 17.67
CA LEU A 192 15.45 -3.10 17.64
C LEU A 192 14.84 -4.33 16.94
N ASN A 193 15.40 -4.75 15.81
CA ASN A 193 14.90 -5.92 15.07
C ASN A 193 15.16 -7.25 15.81
N GLU A 194 16.31 -7.39 16.47
CA GLU A 194 16.61 -8.57 17.28
C GLU A 194 15.73 -8.65 18.52
N GLN A 195 15.42 -7.52 19.18
CA GLN A 195 14.45 -7.48 20.27
C GLN A 195 13.06 -7.90 19.79
N PHE A 196 12.59 -7.31 18.69
CA PHE A 196 11.30 -7.65 18.10
C PHE A 196 11.18 -9.14 17.71
N LYS A 197 12.29 -9.74 17.26
CA LYS A 197 12.39 -11.17 16.97
C LYS A 197 12.31 -12.04 18.22
N ARG A 198 12.94 -11.65 19.33
CA ARG A 198 12.82 -12.37 20.61
C ARG A 198 11.38 -12.34 21.13
N ASP A 199 10.75 -11.17 21.09
CA ASP A 199 9.43 -10.96 21.71
C ASP A 199 8.28 -11.56 20.88
N HIS A 200 8.39 -11.51 19.54
CA HIS A 200 7.30 -11.87 18.64
C HIS A 200 7.63 -12.99 17.64
N GLY A 201 8.75 -13.67 17.83
CA GLY A 201 9.25 -14.73 16.93
C GLY A 201 8.32 -15.94 16.77
N HIS A 202 7.21 -16.04 17.49
CA HIS A 202 6.22 -17.10 17.37
C HIS A 202 5.01 -16.74 16.49
N SER A 203 4.96 -15.51 15.95
CA SER A 203 3.87 -15.03 15.10
C SER A 203 4.33 -14.86 13.66
N PHE A 204 3.65 -15.50 12.71
CA PHE A 204 3.98 -15.41 11.28
C PHE A 204 4.02 -13.97 10.72
N PRO A 205 3.03 -13.08 10.96
CA PRO A 205 3.11 -11.70 10.46
C PRO A 205 4.28 -10.91 11.06
N HIS A 206 4.71 -11.20 12.29
CA HIS A 206 5.90 -10.59 12.90
C HIS A 206 7.18 -11.15 12.27
N ARG A 207 7.27 -12.48 12.06
CA ARG A 207 8.37 -13.10 11.30
C ARG A 207 8.55 -12.46 9.93
N LEU A 208 7.44 -12.19 9.23
CA LEU A 208 7.47 -11.53 7.92
C LEU A 208 8.10 -10.13 7.98
N ALA A 209 7.76 -9.34 8.99
CA ALA A 209 8.36 -8.02 9.22
C ALA A 209 9.86 -8.12 9.59
N ILE A 210 10.23 -9.07 10.45
CA ILE A 210 11.62 -9.34 10.84
C ILE A 210 12.45 -9.72 9.61
N GLY A 211 11.89 -10.55 8.74
CA GLY A 211 12.52 -10.97 7.48
C GLY A 211 12.69 -9.81 6.50
N GLU A 212 11.65 -9.01 6.30
CA GLU A 212 11.72 -7.78 5.47
C GLU A 212 12.83 -6.86 5.98
N VAL A 213 12.88 -6.61 7.30
CA VAL A 213 13.95 -5.80 7.90
C VAL A 213 15.33 -6.44 7.74
N GLY A 214 15.45 -7.76 7.88
CA GLY A 214 16.72 -8.46 7.66
C GLY A 214 17.27 -8.21 6.25
N VAL A 215 16.41 -8.30 5.23
CA VAL A 215 16.77 -8.01 3.84
C VAL A 215 17.06 -6.52 3.62
N LEU A 216 16.37 -5.61 4.32
CA LEU A 216 16.68 -4.17 4.27
C LEU A 216 18.09 -3.86 4.80
N PHE A 217 18.56 -4.58 5.82
CA PHE A 217 19.92 -4.41 6.34
C PHE A 217 20.99 -5.04 5.46
N ASP A 218 20.68 -6.21 4.90
CA ASP A 218 21.59 -6.96 4.05
C ASP A 218 20.80 -7.75 3.00
N PRO A 219 20.77 -7.26 1.74
CA PRO A 219 20.07 -7.92 0.65
C PRO A 219 20.54 -9.36 0.38
N THR A 220 21.77 -9.72 0.76
CA THR A 220 22.32 -11.07 0.54
C THR A 220 21.61 -12.13 1.42
N THR A 221 20.94 -11.70 2.49
CA THR A 221 20.20 -12.61 3.39
C THR A 221 18.86 -13.10 2.83
N SER A 222 18.44 -12.56 1.67
CA SER A 222 17.18 -12.87 0.99
C SER A 222 16.83 -14.35 0.94
N GLU A 223 17.74 -15.20 0.46
CA GLU A 223 17.48 -16.64 0.32
C GLU A 223 17.27 -17.33 1.68
N THR A 224 18.11 -17.00 2.67
CA THR A 224 18.00 -17.51 4.04
C THR A 224 16.67 -17.09 4.69
N VAL A 225 16.28 -15.83 4.50
CA VAL A 225 15.00 -15.29 5.01
C VAL A 225 13.81 -16.01 4.35
N LEU A 226 13.82 -16.18 3.03
CA LEU A 226 12.76 -16.88 2.29
C LEU A 226 12.63 -18.34 2.76
N SER A 227 13.74 -19.03 2.96
CA SER A 227 13.76 -20.41 3.48
C SER A 227 13.17 -20.48 4.88
N TRP A 228 13.58 -19.59 5.78
CA TRP A 228 13.05 -19.52 7.16
C TRP A 228 11.55 -19.20 7.21
N LEU A 229 11.09 -18.22 6.42
CA LEU A 229 9.66 -17.88 6.32
C LEU A 229 8.85 -19.02 5.72
N SER A 230 9.38 -19.70 4.69
CA SER A 230 8.73 -20.84 4.06
C SER A 230 8.58 -22.02 5.02
N LYS A 231 9.56 -22.29 5.88
CA LYS A 231 9.45 -23.28 6.96
C LYS A 231 8.42 -22.86 8.02
N SER A 232 8.30 -21.56 8.27
CA SER A 232 7.33 -21.02 9.23
C SER A 232 5.86 -21.23 8.80
N ILE A 233 5.59 -21.48 7.53
CA ILE A 233 4.23 -21.84 7.04
C ILE A 233 3.86 -23.25 7.51
N ASP A 234 4.82 -24.18 7.51
CA ASP A 234 4.57 -25.57 7.84
C ASP A 234 4.63 -25.83 9.35
N ASP A 235 5.25 -24.93 10.12
CA ASP A 235 5.42 -25.07 11.57
C ASP A 235 4.12 -24.77 12.34
N GLU A 236 3.53 -25.80 12.92
CA GLU A 236 2.27 -25.71 13.65
C GLU A 236 2.32 -24.79 14.88
N LYS A 237 3.50 -24.61 15.46
CA LYS A 237 3.71 -23.76 16.64
C LYS A 237 3.66 -22.28 16.31
N VAL A 238 3.76 -21.91 15.03
CA VAL A 238 3.71 -20.52 14.58
C VAL A 238 2.25 -20.06 14.48
N LYS A 239 1.91 -19.02 15.23
CA LYS A 239 0.58 -18.41 15.23
C LYS A 239 0.39 -17.51 14.01
N GLY A 240 -0.87 -17.31 13.60
CA GLY A 240 -1.23 -16.34 12.56
C GLY A 240 -0.90 -16.78 11.13
N ARG A 241 -0.72 -18.08 10.88
CA ARG A 241 -0.60 -18.69 9.54
C ARG A 241 -1.96 -18.76 8.85
N THR A 242 -2.57 -17.62 8.58
CA THR A 242 -3.85 -17.52 7.85
C THR A 242 -3.60 -17.34 6.37
N TRP A 243 -4.55 -17.70 5.51
CA TRP A 243 -4.45 -17.47 4.06
C TRP A 243 -4.16 -15.99 3.74
N LYS A 244 -4.70 -15.04 4.51
CA LYS A 244 -4.45 -13.60 4.35
C LYS A 244 -2.99 -13.23 4.59
N ASN A 245 -2.36 -13.82 5.60
CA ASN A 245 -0.96 -13.56 5.91
C ASN A 245 -0.01 -14.30 4.95
N CYS A 246 -0.35 -15.52 4.54
CA CYS A 246 0.40 -16.24 3.49
C CYS A 246 0.31 -15.52 2.14
N LEU A 247 -0.87 -15.01 1.76
CA LEU A 247 -1.02 -14.17 0.57
C LEU A 247 -0.21 -12.87 0.67
N ARG A 248 -0.13 -12.27 1.87
CA ARG A 248 0.72 -11.11 2.10
C ARG A 248 2.20 -11.43 1.89
N PHE A 249 2.66 -12.60 2.33
CA PHE A 249 4.02 -13.06 2.09
C PHE A 249 4.33 -13.18 0.59
N VAL A 250 3.43 -13.81 -0.19
CA VAL A 250 3.57 -13.87 -1.67
C VAL A 250 3.59 -12.47 -2.29
N ARG A 251 2.73 -11.55 -1.82
CA ARG A 251 2.73 -10.15 -2.26
C ARG A 251 4.03 -9.42 -1.96
N TYR A 252 4.62 -9.66 -0.80
CA TYR A 252 5.89 -9.05 -0.40
C TYR A 252 7.04 -9.56 -1.27
N ALA A 253 7.08 -10.85 -1.54
CA ALA A 253 8.02 -11.45 -2.46
C ALA A 253 7.88 -10.87 -3.88
N LYS A 254 6.65 -10.77 -4.41
CA LYS A 254 6.40 -10.16 -5.74
C LYS A 254 6.81 -8.70 -5.81
N ALA A 255 6.65 -7.96 -4.72
CA ALA A 255 7.05 -6.56 -4.61
C ALA A 255 8.56 -6.36 -4.37
N GLY A 256 9.37 -7.43 -4.37
CA GLY A 256 10.82 -7.35 -4.14
C GLY A 256 11.24 -7.04 -2.71
N ARG A 257 10.30 -7.00 -1.75
CA ARG A 257 10.57 -6.67 -0.33
C ARG A 257 11.40 -7.74 0.39
N LEU A 258 11.45 -8.94 -0.17
CA LEU A 258 12.19 -10.07 0.36
C LEU A 258 13.29 -10.50 -0.61
N GLY A 259 13.82 -9.54 -1.37
CA GLY A 259 14.81 -9.74 -2.42
C GLY A 259 14.19 -10.02 -3.80
N PRO A 260 15.02 -10.10 -4.85
CA PRO A 260 14.58 -10.37 -6.20
C PRO A 260 14.21 -11.86 -6.35
N LEU A 261 12.95 -12.13 -6.69
CA LEU A 261 12.49 -13.47 -7.06
C LEU A 261 11.99 -13.47 -8.49
N ASN A 262 12.30 -14.54 -9.23
CA ASN A 262 11.74 -14.75 -10.56
C ASN A 262 10.29 -15.29 -10.48
N SER A 263 9.61 -15.33 -11.63
CA SER A 263 8.20 -15.77 -11.72
C SER A 263 7.98 -17.22 -11.27
N GLU A 264 8.98 -18.08 -11.43
CA GLU A 264 8.93 -19.48 -11.02
C GLU A 264 9.00 -19.62 -9.48
N GLN A 265 9.91 -18.89 -8.85
CA GLN A 265 10.02 -18.86 -7.39
C GLN A 265 8.76 -18.28 -6.74
N ILE A 266 8.15 -17.27 -7.35
CA ILE A 266 6.86 -16.70 -6.91
C ILE A 266 5.74 -17.74 -7.00
N ASP A 267 5.66 -18.47 -8.10
CA ASP A 267 4.67 -19.55 -8.30
C ASP A 267 4.82 -20.65 -7.25
N GLN A 268 6.04 -21.15 -7.05
CA GLN A 268 6.34 -22.18 -6.07
C GLN A 268 5.98 -21.73 -4.64
N LEU A 269 6.30 -20.48 -4.30
CA LEU A 269 5.92 -19.88 -3.02
C LEU A 269 4.41 -19.79 -2.86
N ALA A 270 3.69 -19.38 -3.91
CA ALA A 270 2.23 -19.29 -3.91
C ALA A 270 1.58 -20.66 -3.73
N ARG A 271 2.06 -21.71 -4.44
CA ARG A 271 1.59 -23.10 -4.26
C ARG A 271 1.80 -23.59 -2.84
N ARG A 272 2.97 -23.33 -2.26
CA ARG A 272 3.27 -23.68 -0.86
C ARG A 272 2.34 -22.97 0.11
N CYS A 273 2.11 -21.68 -0.10
CA CYS A 273 1.18 -20.89 0.71
C CYS A 273 -0.28 -21.34 0.57
N GLN A 274 -0.68 -21.84 -0.60
CA GLN A 274 -2.04 -22.31 -0.87
C GLN A 274 -2.31 -23.72 -0.33
N LYS A 275 -1.29 -24.59 -0.26
CA LYS A 275 -1.43 -26.00 0.15
C LYS A 275 -2.29 -26.22 1.42
N PRO A 276 -2.19 -25.41 2.49
CA PRO A 276 -3.03 -25.55 3.68
C PRO A 276 -4.48 -25.05 3.51
N PHE A 277 -4.78 -24.33 2.42
CA PHE A 277 -6.04 -23.61 2.19
C PHE A 277 -6.64 -23.99 0.83
N LYS A 278 -7.05 -25.25 0.66
CA LYS A 278 -7.48 -25.81 -0.64
C LYS A 278 -8.63 -25.05 -1.31
N ASP A 279 -9.51 -24.43 -0.53
CA ASP A 279 -10.71 -23.77 -1.04
C ASP A 279 -10.50 -22.30 -1.44
N THR A 280 -9.30 -21.74 -1.25
CA THR A 280 -9.06 -20.32 -1.54
C THR A 280 -8.57 -20.08 -2.97
N THR A 281 -9.28 -19.21 -3.68
CA THR A 281 -8.90 -18.70 -4.99
C THR A 281 -7.93 -17.52 -4.92
N ALA A 282 -7.60 -17.04 -3.71
CA ALA A 282 -6.87 -15.80 -3.51
C ALA A 282 -5.42 -15.82 -4.04
N PHE A 283 -4.86 -17.01 -4.29
CA PHE A 283 -3.51 -17.19 -4.85
C PHE A 283 -3.47 -17.23 -6.38
N GLY A 284 -4.62 -17.27 -7.07
CA GLY A 284 -4.68 -17.50 -8.53
C GLY A 284 -3.82 -16.55 -9.35
N ALA A 285 -3.77 -15.25 -8.99
CA ALA A 285 -2.96 -14.25 -9.69
C ALA A 285 -1.43 -14.43 -9.58
N TYR A 286 -0.97 -15.44 -8.85
CA TYR A 286 0.44 -15.75 -8.61
C TYR A 286 0.80 -17.18 -9.07
N LEU A 287 -0.18 -17.96 -9.51
CA LEU A 287 0.02 -19.30 -10.01
C LEU A 287 0.12 -19.24 -11.54
N LYS A 288 1.12 -19.91 -12.10
CA LYS A 288 1.14 -20.23 -13.52
C LYS A 288 0.08 -21.29 -13.77
N ASP A 289 -0.71 -21.10 -14.82
CA ASP A 289 -1.67 -22.10 -15.27
C ASP A 289 -0.93 -23.41 -15.52
N GLY A 290 -1.26 -24.41 -14.71
CA GLY A 290 -0.85 -25.77 -14.99
C GLY A 290 -1.57 -26.19 -16.26
N ASN A 291 -0.84 -26.37 -17.34
CA ASN A 291 -1.32 -27.12 -18.50
C ASN A 291 -1.75 -28.51 -18.00
N THR A 292 -3.04 -28.65 -17.71
CA THR A 292 -3.68 -29.90 -17.27
C THR A 292 -5.08 -29.95 -17.88
N ALA A 293 -5.11 -30.33 -19.15
CA ALA A 293 -6.07 -31.24 -19.76
C ALA A 293 -5.39 -31.69 -21.08
N GLN A 294 -4.74 -32.87 -21.13
CA GLN A 294 -5.41 -34.12 -21.52
C GLN A 294 -6.45 -33.90 -22.63
N ASN A 295 -6.00 -34.09 -23.87
CA ASN A 295 -6.49 -35.17 -24.73
C ASN A 295 -5.30 -35.78 -25.47
#